data_AF-A0A6L3MJ90-F1
#
_entry.id   AF-A0A6L3MJ90-F1
#
_cell.length_a   1.000
_cell.length_b   1.000
_cell.length_c   1.000
_cell.angle_alpha   90.00
_cell.angle_beta   90.00
_cell.angle_gamma   90.00
#
_symmetry.space_group_name_H-M   'P 1'
#
loop_
_entity.id
_entity.type
_entity.pdbx_description
1 polymer ?
#
loop_
_entity_poly.entity_id
_entity_poly.type
_entity_poly.pdbx_seq_one_letter_code
_entity_poly.pdbx_strand_id
1 'polypeptide(L)'
;MSAPGASRASSLARQAFAAYAALIVYASLYPFDGWVSLGIGPFDYLFAPMQRYVTAFDVVTNVLGYMPFGALGVLALHPRWRGVAATLLVGGLGVLLSGSMEALQTYLPTRVASNLDLAANALGALLGAALAAPAAG
;
A
#
# COMPACT_ATOMS: atom_id res chain seq x y z
N MET A 1 -1.93 34.93 27.03
CA MET A 1 -2.66 34.19 25.98
C MET A 1 -1.70 33.19 25.37
N SER A 2 -1.77 31.92 25.78
CA SER A 2 -0.91 30.86 25.28
C SER A 2 -1.36 30.46 23.87
N ALA A 3 -0.46 30.48 22.89
CA ALA A 3 -0.77 30.03 21.54
C ALA A 3 -1.29 28.58 21.57
N PRO A 4 -2.33 28.23 20.79
CA PRO A 4 -2.83 26.86 20.73
C PRO A 4 -1.69 25.91 20.34
N GLY A 5 -1.54 24.85 21.14
CA GLY A 5 -0.39 23.96 21.09
C GLY A 5 -0.16 23.40 19.69
N ALA A 6 1.01 23.70 19.11
CA ALA A 6 1.47 23.05 17.90
C ALA A 6 1.50 21.54 18.14
N SER A 7 0.63 20.80 17.47
CA SER A 7 0.67 19.34 17.48
C SER A 7 2.07 18.89 17.02
N ARG A 8 2.73 18.03 17.81
CA ARG A 8 4.03 17.47 17.43
C ARG A 8 3.83 16.27 16.50
N ALA A 9 4.63 16.21 15.45
CA ALA A 9 4.74 15.01 14.62
C ALA A 9 5.19 13.80 15.45
N SER A 10 4.52 12.66 15.27
CA SER A 10 4.84 11.41 15.96
C SER A 10 5.96 10.67 15.24
N SER A 11 7.12 10.52 15.90
CA SER A 11 8.23 9.71 15.39
C SER A 11 7.87 8.23 15.30
N LEU A 12 7.13 7.72 16.28
CA LEU A 12 6.66 6.34 16.32
C LEU A 12 5.75 6.01 15.12
N ALA A 13 4.81 6.89 14.77
CA ALA A 13 3.94 6.68 13.61
C ALA A 13 4.74 6.60 12.30
N ARG A 14 5.75 7.46 12.13
CA ARG A 14 6.64 7.46 10.96
C ARG A 14 7.49 6.19 10.89
N GLN A 15 8.04 5.75 12.02
CA GLN A 15 8.81 4.51 12.10
C GLN A 15 7.94 3.29 11.83
N ALA A 16 6.74 3.23 12.42
CA ALA A 16 5.78 2.16 12.19
C ALA A 16 5.33 2.10 10.73
N PHE A 17 5.04 3.26 10.10
CA PHE A 17 4.70 3.33 8.69
C PHE A 17 5.83 2.78 7.81
N ALA A 18 7.08 3.21 8.04
CA ALA A 18 8.24 2.73 7.29
C ALA A 18 8.47 1.22 7.49
N ALA A 19 8.37 0.73 8.73
CA ALA A 19 8.50 -0.69 9.05
C ALA A 19 7.40 -1.53 8.37
N TYR A 20 6.16 -1.02 8.36
CA TYR A 20 5.05 -1.71 7.72
C TYR A 20 5.17 -1.72 6.18
N ALA A 21 5.63 -0.62 5.58
CA ALA A 21 5.96 -0.59 4.16
C ALA A 21 7.07 -1.60 3.81
N ALA A 22 8.10 -1.71 4.64
CA ALA A 22 9.16 -2.72 4.46
C ALA A 22 8.62 -4.15 4.61
N LEU A 23 7.67 -4.37 5.54
CA LEU A 23 6.99 -5.66 5.69
C LEU A 23 6.19 -6.04 4.44
N ILE A 24 5.49 -5.10 3.81
CA ILE A 24 4.79 -5.32 2.54
C ILE A 24 5.80 -5.73 1.47
N VAL A 25 6.90 -4.98 1.29
CA VAL A 25 7.94 -5.32 0.31
C VAL A 25 8.49 -6.72 0.56
N TYR A 26 8.77 -7.06 1.83
CA TYR A 26 9.23 -8.38 2.21
C TYR A 26 8.24 -9.49 1.83
N ALA A 27 6.97 -9.34 2.23
CA ALA A 27 5.94 -10.34 1.96
C ALA A 27 5.65 -10.51 0.46
N SER A 28 5.71 -9.42 -0.31
CA SER A 28 5.47 -9.42 -1.75
C SER A 28 6.59 -10.12 -2.52
N LEU A 29 7.85 -9.91 -2.12
CA LEU A 29 9.02 -10.33 -2.90
C LEU A 29 9.74 -11.58 -2.37
N TYR A 30 9.35 -12.09 -1.19
CA TYR A 30 9.84 -13.38 -0.69
C TYR A 30 9.60 -14.50 -1.73
N PRO A 31 10.60 -15.38 -2.02
CA PRO A 31 11.84 -15.60 -1.27
C PRO A 31 13.05 -14.74 -1.70
N PHE A 32 12.88 -13.73 -2.55
CA PHE A 32 13.96 -12.91 -3.12
C PHE A 32 14.96 -13.68 -4.00
N ASP A 33 14.59 -14.86 -4.48
CA ASP A 33 15.44 -15.70 -5.32
C ASP A 33 14.64 -16.28 -6.51
N GLY A 34 15.34 -16.82 -7.50
CA GLY A 34 14.74 -17.51 -8.65
C GLY A 34 14.07 -16.56 -9.65
N TRP A 35 14.54 -15.32 -9.73
CA TRP A 35 14.00 -14.30 -10.65
C TRP A 35 14.27 -14.70 -12.11
N VAL A 36 13.24 -14.65 -12.96
CA VAL A 36 13.31 -15.02 -14.38
C VAL A 36 12.58 -13.99 -15.23
N SER A 37 13.20 -13.57 -16.32
CA SER A 37 12.51 -12.77 -17.35
C SER A 37 11.84 -13.68 -18.36
N LEU A 38 10.51 -13.62 -18.43
CA LEU A 38 9.70 -14.42 -19.36
C LEU A 38 9.33 -13.66 -20.64
N GLY A 39 9.99 -12.53 -20.91
CA GLY A 39 9.66 -11.64 -22.04
C GLY A 39 8.38 -10.81 -21.83
N ILE A 40 7.81 -10.83 -20.62
CA ILE A 40 6.67 -10.00 -20.20
C ILE A 40 7.20 -8.70 -19.61
N GLY A 41 6.62 -7.57 -20.02
CA GLY A 41 6.95 -6.25 -19.51
C GLY A 41 6.46 -6.07 -18.07
N PRO A 42 7.17 -5.27 -17.25
CA PRO A 42 6.85 -5.09 -15.82
C PRO A 42 5.49 -4.41 -15.59
N PHE A 43 4.90 -3.79 -16.60
CA PHE A 43 3.61 -3.10 -16.48
C PHE A 43 2.50 -3.75 -17.31
N ASP A 44 2.77 -4.89 -17.94
CA ASP A 44 1.79 -5.56 -18.81
C ASP A 44 0.57 -6.05 -18.02
N TYR A 45 0.75 -6.35 -16.73
CA TYR A 45 -0.32 -6.75 -15.81
C TYR A 45 -1.45 -5.70 -15.71
N LEU A 46 -1.16 -4.41 -15.95
CA LEU A 46 -2.16 -3.34 -15.93
C LEU A 46 -3.24 -3.54 -17.00
N PHE A 47 -2.85 -4.12 -18.13
CA PHE A 47 -3.71 -4.32 -19.30
C PHE A 47 -4.10 -5.79 -19.50
N ALA A 48 -3.59 -6.68 -18.65
CA ALA A 48 -3.94 -8.09 -18.68
C ALA A 48 -5.44 -8.29 -18.39
N PRO A 49 -6.08 -9.29 -19.02
CA PRO A 49 -7.43 -9.66 -18.65
C PRO A 49 -7.48 -10.07 -17.17
N MET A 50 -8.59 -9.77 -16.50
CA MET A 50 -8.77 -10.14 -15.10
C MET A 50 -8.53 -11.64 -14.91
N GLN A 51 -7.74 -11.98 -13.89
CA GLN A 51 -7.42 -13.36 -13.55
C GLN A 51 -8.71 -14.14 -13.24
N ARG A 52 -8.87 -15.32 -13.86
CA ARG A 52 -10.12 -16.10 -13.78
C ARG A 52 -10.23 -16.93 -12.49
N TYR A 53 -9.13 -17.16 -11.79
CA TYR A 53 -9.04 -18.05 -10.63
C TYR A 53 -8.69 -17.30 -9.34
N VAL A 54 -9.34 -16.15 -9.13
CA VAL A 54 -9.17 -15.36 -7.90
C VAL A 54 -10.27 -15.70 -6.91
N THR A 55 -9.90 -15.95 -5.65
CA THR A 55 -10.87 -16.17 -4.58
C THR A 55 -11.20 -14.86 -3.88
N ALA A 56 -12.38 -14.81 -3.25
CA ALA A 56 -12.73 -13.67 -2.40
C ALA A 56 -11.73 -13.49 -1.23
N PHE A 57 -11.11 -14.59 -0.78
CA PHE A 57 -10.11 -14.56 0.28
C PHE A 57 -8.84 -13.81 -0.16
N ASP A 58 -8.40 -13.98 -1.40
CA ASP A 58 -7.23 -13.27 -1.95
C ASP A 58 -7.48 -11.75 -1.95
N VAL A 59 -8.64 -11.34 -2.47
CA VAL A 59 -9.06 -9.93 -2.52
C VAL A 59 -9.17 -9.32 -1.12
N VAL A 60 -9.84 -10.02 -0.19
CA VAL A 60 -10.01 -9.53 1.19
C VAL A 60 -8.66 -9.42 1.90
N THR A 61 -7.78 -10.39 1.72
CA THR A 61 -6.44 -10.37 2.34
C THR A 61 -5.61 -9.21 1.82
N ASN A 62 -5.67 -8.90 0.53
CA ASN A 62 -4.99 -7.75 -0.08
C ASN A 62 -5.51 -6.42 0.46
N VAL A 63 -6.84 -6.25 0.55
CA VAL A 63 -7.46 -5.08 1.18
C VAL A 63 -7.00 -4.93 2.63
N LEU A 64 -7.16 -5.99 3.44
CA LEU A 64 -6.79 -5.97 4.86
C LEU A 64 -5.29 -5.77 5.08
N GLY A 65 -4.45 -6.30 4.20
CA GLY A 65 -2.99 -6.14 4.24
C GLY A 65 -2.55 -4.70 4.00
N TYR A 66 -3.25 -3.94 3.17
CA TYR A 66 -2.91 -2.53 2.90
C TYR A 66 -3.63 -1.52 3.80
N MET A 67 -4.67 -1.92 4.54
CA MET A 67 -5.35 -1.03 5.49
C MET A 67 -4.42 -0.43 6.56
N PRO A 68 -3.54 -1.20 7.23
CA PRO A 68 -2.63 -0.63 8.21
C PRO A 68 -1.61 0.34 7.59
N PHE A 69 -1.17 0.08 6.35
CA PHE A 69 -0.34 1.04 5.60
C PHE A 69 -1.06 2.37 5.43
N GLY A 70 -2.33 2.35 5.02
CA GLY A 70 -3.18 3.52 4.90
C GLY A 70 -3.30 4.32 6.20
N ALA A 71 -3.64 3.62 7.28
CA ALA A 71 -3.85 4.23 8.59
C ALA A 71 -2.56 4.85 9.15
N LEU A 72 -1.46 4.10 9.13
CA LEU A 72 -0.15 4.55 9.61
C LEU A 72 0.39 5.72 8.77
N GLY A 73 0.18 5.70 7.45
CA GLY A 73 0.59 6.78 6.55
C GLY A 73 -0.05 8.12 6.91
N VAL A 74 -1.36 8.13 7.19
CA VAL A 74 -2.06 9.37 7.59
C VAL A 74 -1.52 9.91 8.91
N LEU A 75 -1.30 9.04 9.89
CA LEU A 75 -0.72 9.41 11.18
C LEU A 75 0.74 9.90 11.03
N ALA A 76 1.51 9.31 10.11
CA ALA A 76 2.89 9.70 9.84
C ALA A 76 3.02 11.08 9.18
N LEU A 77 2.06 11.47 8.34
CA LEU A 77 2.02 12.78 7.68
C LEU A 77 1.54 13.93 8.58
N HIS A 78 0.92 13.60 9.71
CA HIS A 78 0.49 14.57 10.71
C HIS A 78 1.69 15.31 11.36
N PRO A 79 1.55 16.60 11.73
CA PRO A 79 0.39 17.49 11.52
C PRO A 79 0.38 18.17 10.15
N ARG A 80 1.38 17.93 9.29
CA ARG A 80 1.59 18.71 8.06
C ARG A 80 0.50 18.48 7.02
N TRP A 81 0.04 17.24 6.87
CA TRP A 81 -1.12 16.89 6.05
C TRP A 81 -2.19 16.24 6.92
N ARG A 82 -3.46 16.53 6.64
CA ARG A 82 -4.61 16.08 7.43
C ARG A 82 -5.81 15.81 6.52
N GLY A 83 -6.82 15.12 7.06
CA GLY A 83 -8.09 14.89 6.39
C GLY A 83 -7.94 14.31 4.98
N VAL A 84 -8.76 14.80 4.05
CA VAL A 84 -8.82 14.33 2.65
C VAL A 84 -7.45 14.40 1.96
N ALA A 85 -6.67 15.46 2.20
CA ALA A 85 -5.38 15.60 1.54
C ALA A 85 -4.38 14.51 1.98
N ALA A 86 -4.34 14.18 3.27
CA ALA A 86 -3.54 13.06 3.76
C ALA A 86 -4.04 11.72 3.21
N THR A 87 -5.37 11.52 3.17
CA THR A 87 -5.98 10.30 2.63
C THR A 87 -5.61 10.06 1.18
N LEU A 88 -5.73 11.09 0.32
CA LEU A 88 -5.41 10.98 -1.10
C LEU A 88 -3.90 10.76 -1.33
N LEU A 89 -3.04 11.46 -0.59
CA LEU A 89 -1.59 11.26 -0.67
C LEU A 89 -1.19 9.83 -0.30
N VAL A 90 -1.72 9.31 0.81
CA VAL A 90 -1.39 7.94 1.26
C VAL A 90 -2.01 6.89 0.34
N GLY A 91 -3.21 7.12 -0.18
CA GLY A 91 -3.81 6.29 -1.22
C GLY A 91 -2.91 6.21 -2.46
N GLY A 92 -2.38 7.35 -2.93
CA GLY A 92 -1.41 7.40 -4.01
C GLY A 92 -0.11 6.63 -3.70
N LEU A 93 0.41 6.76 -2.49
CA LEU A 93 1.57 5.96 -2.04
C LEU A 93 1.26 4.45 -2.02
N GLY A 94 0.03 4.07 -1.64
CA GLY A 94 -0.42 2.68 -1.68
C GLY A 94 -0.47 2.12 -3.10
N VAL A 95 -0.99 2.90 -4.06
CA VAL A 95 -0.98 2.55 -5.49
C VAL A 95 0.45 2.41 -6.01
N LEU A 96 1.34 3.34 -5.68
CA LEU A 96 2.74 3.30 -6.12
C LEU A 96 3.48 2.09 -5.54
N LEU A 97 3.30 1.81 -4.24
CA LEU A 97 3.91 0.66 -3.58
C LEU A 97 3.38 -0.65 -4.19
N SER A 98 2.05 -0.80 -4.26
CA SER A 98 1.41 -1.98 -4.85
C SER A 98 1.82 -2.19 -6.30
N GLY A 99 1.75 -1.15 -7.14
CA GLY A 99 2.14 -1.27 -8.54
C GLY A 99 3.63 -1.61 -8.72
N SER A 100 4.50 -1.13 -7.83
CA SER A 100 5.91 -1.54 -7.84
C SER A 100 6.09 -3.01 -7.47
N MET A 101 5.29 -3.53 -6.51
CA MET A 101 5.34 -4.95 -6.13
C MET A 101 4.83 -5.84 -7.24
N GLU A 102 3.67 -5.53 -7.83
CA GLU A 102 3.12 -6.26 -8.98
C GLU A 102 4.11 -6.26 -10.17
N ALA A 103 4.73 -5.11 -10.44
CA ALA A 103 5.72 -4.99 -11.50
C ALA A 103 6.95 -5.87 -11.29
N LEU A 104 7.46 -5.92 -10.06
CA LEU A 104 8.58 -6.80 -9.70
C LEU A 104 8.17 -8.27 -9.69
N GLN A 105 6.96 -8.59 -9.24
CA GLN A 105 6.43 -9.95 -9.19
C GLN A 105 6.25 -10.57 -10.59
N THR A 106 6.19 -9.75 -11.65
CA THR A 106 6.26 -10.24 -13.04
C THR A 106 7.49 -11.11 -13.30
N TYR A 107 8.57 -10.89 -12.55
CA TYR A 107 9.83 -11.63 -12.67
C TYR A 107 9.98 -12.75 -11.63
N LEU A 108 8.99 -12.97 -10.77
CA LEU A 108 9.00 -14.03 -9.76
C LEU A 108 8.10 -15.20 -10.21
N PRO A 109 8.65 -16.39 -10.54
CA PRO A 109 7.86 -17.51 -11.08
C PRO A 109 6.77 -18.04 -10.14
N THR A 110 6.88 -17.77 -8.84
CA THR A 110 5.94 -18.20 -7.81
C THR A 110 4.77 -17.23 -7.62
N ARG A 111 4.80 -16.08 -8.30
CA ARG A 111 3.80 -15.02 -8.20
C ARG A 111 3.20 -14.74 -9.57
N VAL A 112 1.98 -14.23 -9.56
CA VAL A 112 1.30 -13.81 -10.79
C VAL A 112 0.80 -12.39 -10.57
N ALA A 113 1.47 -11.42 -11.20
CA ALA A 113 1.07 -10.03 -11.13
C ALA A 113 -0.36 -9.81 -11.66
N SER A 114 -1.14 -8.96 -11.01
CA SER A 114 -2.57 -8.81 -11.25
C SER A 114 -3.06 -7.38 -11.07
N ASN A 115 -3.89 -6.90 -12.00
CA ASN A 115 -4.58 -5.62 -11.85
C ASN A 115 -5.65 -5.65 -10.73
N LEU A 116 -6.16 -6.83 -10.38
CA LEU A 116 -7.11 -7.01 -9.30
C LEU A 116 -6.42 -6.83 -7.93
N ASP A 117 -5.20 -7.35 -7.78
CA ASP A 117 -4.42 -7.18 -6.55
C ASP A 117 -4.01 -5.72 -6.37
N LEU A 118 -3.59 -5.05 -7.46
CA LEU A 118 -3.38 -3.61 -7.46
C LEU A 118 -4.60 -2.84 -6.94
N ALA A 119 -5.79 -3.14 -7.46
CA ALA A 119 -7.03 -2.47 -7.07
C ALA A 119 -7.42 -2.78 -5.61
N ALA A 120 -7.28 -4.02 -5.17
CA ALA A 120 -7.56 -4.44 -3.80
C ALA A 120 -6.62 -3.76 -2.79
N ASN A 121 -5.32 -3.74 -3.07
CA ASN A 121 -4.31 -3.07 -2.26
C ASN A 121 -4.55 -1.56 -2.19
N ALA A 122 -4.86 -0.93 -3.32
CA ALA A 122 -5.20 0.50 -3.37
C ALA A 122 -6.45 0.84 -2.56
N LEU A 123 -7.50 0.01 -2.66
CA LEU A 123 -8.71 0.14 -1.85
C LEU A 123 -8.39 -0.02 -0.36
N GLY A 124 -7.58 -1.01 0.02
CA GLY A 124 -7.10 -1.20 1.39
C GLY A 124 -6.42 0.04 1.94
N ALA A 125 -5.44 0.59 1.20
CA ALA A 125 -4.73 1.80 1.59
C ALA A 125 -5.68 3.00 1.77
N LEU A 126 -6.64 3.19 0.86
CA LEU A 126 -7.62 4.27 0.95
C LEU A 126 -8.57 4.10 2.15
N LEU A 127 -9.09 2.89 2.39
CA LEU A 127 -9.97 2.60 3.52
C LEU A 127 -9.25 2.82 4.85
N GLY A 128 -8.04 2.28 4.99
CA GLY A 128 -7.23 2.47 6.19
C GLY A 128 -6.93 3.94 6.46
N ALA A 129 -6.56 4.69 5.41
CA ALA A 129 -6.30 6.11 5.50
C ALA A 129 -7.57 6.90 5.88
N ALA A 130 -8.72 6.59 5.26
CA ALA A 130 -10.00 7.24 5.55
C ALA A 130 -10.45 7.00 7.01
N LEU A 131 -10.26 5.78 7.53
CA LEU A 131 -10.58 5.43 8.91
C LEU A 131 -9.69 6.18 9.93
N ALA A 132 -8.42 6.40 9.61
CA ALA A 132 -7.48 7.09 10.49
C ALA A 132 -7.53 8.62 10.38
N ALA A 133 -8.02 9.17 9.27
CA ALA A 133 -8.04 10.61 9.00
C ALA A 133 -8.72 11.46 10.08
N PRO A 134 -9.86 11.06 10.68
CA PRO A 134 -10.47 11.81 11.79
C PRO A 134 -9.59 11.88 13.03
N ALA A 135 -8.77 10.84 13.31
CA ALA A 135 -7.86 10.83 14.46
C ALA A 135 -6.62 11.72 14.25
N ALA A 136 -6.30 12.04 13.00
CA ALA A 136 -5.29 13.03 12.61
C ALA A 136 -5.90 14.42 12.32
N GLY A 137 -7.22 14.60 12.52
CA GLY A 137 -8.00 15.81 12.27
C GLY A 137 -7.78 16.90 13.30
#